data_AF-A0A128FK17-F1
#
_entry.id   AF-A0A128FK17-F1
#
_cell.length_a   1.000
_cell.length_b   1.000
_cell.length_c   1.000
_cell.angle_alpha   90.00
_cell.angle_beta   90.00
_cell.angle_gamma   90.00
#
_symmetry.space_group_name_H-M   'P 1'
#
loop_
_entity.id
_entity.type
_entity.pdbx_description
1 polymer ?
#
loop_
_entity_poly.entity_id
_entity_poly.type
_entity_poly.pdbx_seq_one_letter_code
_entity_poly.pdbx_strand_id
1 'polypeptide(L)'
;MYLDPIKITLLTPGMNQQGELEASGIPASLVAKFLDERGIVVEKTGPYNLLILFLIGIDKSKAMQLLRGLTEFKRGYDLNLTIRSILPSLYKEDPSFYEGMSIQELAQGIHDLTKKYALPELMYKAFDVLPEMKVTPHAAWQKELRGKTEEVLLNEMVNRVSANMILPYPPGVPLVLASEMVTEISRPVLEFLEMLCEIGAHYPGFDTDIHGLYRHANGSYTVKVLKD
;
A
#
# COMPACT_ATOMS: atom_id res chain seq x y z
N MET A 1 2.54 -6.97 -26.24
CA MET A 1 2.19 -6.07 -25.11
C MET A 1 2.49 -4.65 -25.58
N TYR A 2 1.53 -3.72 -25.48
CA TYR A 2 1.73 -2.32 -25.86
C TYR A 2 1.82 -1.47 -24.60
N LEU A 3 2.69 -0.47 -24.59
CA LEU A 3 2.83 0.48 -23.48
C LEU A 3 2.33 1.84 -23.93
N ASP A 4 1.47 2.46 -23.12
CA ASP A 4 0.97 3.80 -23.38
C ASP A 4 2.04 4.85 -22.99
N PRO A 5 2.56 5.65 -23.94
CA PRO A 5 3.65 6.59 -23.69
C PRO A 5 3.30 7.71 -22.68
N ILE A 6 2.02 8.01 -22.44
CA ILE A 6 1.63 9.06 -21.47
C ILE A 6 1.50 8.53 -20.03
N LYS A 7 1.59 7.21 -19.82
CA LYS A 7 1.55 6.57 -18.50
C LYS A 7 2.96 6.20 -18.06
N ILE A 8 3.68 7.15 -17.49
CA ILE A 8 5.08 6.97 -17.12
C ILE A 8 5.17 6.29 -15.77
N THR A 9 5.76 5.09 -15.74
CA THR A 9 6.07 4.37 -14.50
C THR A 9 7.56 4.52 -14.19
N LEU A 10 7.88 5.16 -13.07
CA LEU A 10 9.25 5.24 -12.54
C LEU A 10 9.48 4.08 -11.58
N LEU A 11 10.68 3.52 -11.61
CA LEU A 11 11.10 2.44 -10.71
C LEU A 11 12.13 2.97 -9.72
N THR A 12 11.99 2.60 -8.45
CA THR A 12 12.97 2.88 -7.40
C THR A 12 13.82 1.63 -7.12
N PRO A 13 15.06 1.78 -6.63
CA PRO A 13 15.92 0.63 -6.29
C PRO A 13 15.30 -0.27 -5.21
N GLY A 14 15.58 -1.57 -5.26
CA GLY A 14 15.12 -2.53 -4.24
C GLY A 14 14.62 -3.86 -4.78
N MET A 15 14.42 -3.97 -6.10
CA MET A 15 14.10 -5.24 -6.77
C MET A 15 14.94 -5.39 -8.04
N ASN A 16 15.51 -6.59 -8.24
CA ASN A 16 16.29 -6.90 -9.44
C ASN A 16 15.38 -7.28 -10.62
N GLN A 17 16.00 -7.55 -11.78
CA GLN A 17 15.28 -7.92 -13.01
C GLN A 17 14.55 -9.26 -12.91
N GLN A 18 14.92 -10.11 -11.95
CA GLN A 18 14.33 -11.41 -11.67
C GLN A 18 13.13 -11.30 -10.71
N GLY A 19 12.84 -10.12 -10.17
CA GLY A 19 11.77 -9.89 -9.20
C GLY A 19 12.17 -10.19 -7.76
N GLU A 20 13.45 -10.38 -7.47
CA GLU A 20 13.97 -10.65 -6.13
C GLU A 20 14.35 -9.34 -5.44
N LEU A 21 14.14 -9.28 -4.12
CA LEU A 21 14.50 -8.11 -3.31
C LEU A 21 16.02 -8.00 -3.15
N GLU A 22 16.56 -6.81 -3.37
CA GLU A 22 17.98 -6.53 -3.25
C GLU A 22 18.42 -6.41 -1.76
N ALA A 23 19.72 -6.16 -1.53
CA ALA A 23 20.23 -5.95 -0.16
C ALA A 23 19.75 -4.62 0.44
N SER A 24 19.64 -3.59 -0.41
CA SER A 24 19.20 -2.24 -0.06
C SER A 24 18.15 -1.78 -1.06
N GLY A 25 17.24 -0.91 -0.63
CA GLY A 25 16.21 -0.37 -1.49
C GLY A 25 15.70 0.97 -1.00
N ILE A 26 15.04 1.69 -1.90
CA ILE A 26 14.33 2.93 -1.60
C ILE A 26 12.86 2.70 -1.91
N PRO A 27 12.03 2.41 -0.90
CA PRO A 27 10.59 2.27 -1.09
C PRO A 27 9.99 3.51 -1.77
N ALA A 28 9.15 3.29 -2.77
CA ALA A 28 8.59 4.37 -3.57
C ALA A 28 7.69 5.30 -2.74
N SER A 29 7.11 4.83 -1.63
CA SER A 29 6.37 5.64 -0.66
C SER A 29 7.18 6.83 -0.11
N LEU A 30 8.49 6.66 0.10
CA LEU A 30 9.37 7.75 0.54
C LEU A 30 9.53 8.82 -0.53
N VAL A 31 9.73 8.40 -1.77
CA VAL A 31 9.85 9.31 -2.91
C VAL A 31 8.52 10.04 -3.13
N ALA A 32 7.39 9.34 -3.01
CA ALA A 32 6.06 9.93 -3.11
C ALA A 32 5.83 11.02 -2.06
N LYS A 33 6.13 10.76 -0.78
CA LYS A 33 6.03 11.78 0.29
C LYS A 33 6.95 12.99 0.01
N PHE A 34 8.15 12.77 -0.49
CA PHE A 34 9.07 13.87 -0.84
C PHE A 34 8.57 14.74 -2.00
N LEU A 35 7.97 14.12 -3.01
CA LEU A 35 7.36 14.80 -4.15
C LEU A 35 6.12 15.58 -3.71
N ASP A 36 5.32 15.03 -2.79
CA ASP A 36 4.13 15.69 -2.24
C ASP A 36 4.46 17.00 -1.52
N GLU A 37 5.56 17.06 -0.77
CA GLU A 37 6.04 18.32 -0.15
C GLU A 37 6.37 19.43 -1.15
N ARG A 38 6.57 19.06 -2.42
CA ARG A 38 6.84 19.99 -3.54
C ARG A 38 5.59 20.20 -4.41
N GLY A 39 4.43 19.72 -3.97
CA GLY A 39 3.16 19.81 -4.69
C GLY A 39 3.08 18.92 -5.93
N ILE A 40 3.91 17.87 -6.00
CA ILE A 40 3.90 16.91 -7.10
C ILE A 40 3.14 15.67 -6.64
N VAL A 41 1.92 15.53 -7.14
CA VAL A 41 1.06 14.38 -6.82
C VAL A 41 1.46 13.18 -7.68
N VAL A 42 1.67 12.03 -7.03
CA VAL A 42 1.86 10.74 -7.68
C VAL A 42 0.50 10.05 -7.79
N GLU A 43 0.14 9.60 -8.99
CA GLU A 43 -1.18 8.99 -9.24
C GLU A 43 -1.33 7.63 -8.55
N LYS A 44 -0.29 6.81 -8.64
CA LYS A 44 -0.26 5.48 -8.01
C LYS A 44 1.14 5.17 -7.51
N THR A 45 1.23 4.75 -6.26
CA THR A 45 2.46 4.31 -5.62
C THR A 45 2.32 2.83 -5.27
N GLY A 46 3.25 2.00 -5.74
CA GLY A 46 3.43 0.63 -5.24
C GLY A 46 4.68 0.52 -4.37
N PRO A 47 5.17 -0.68 -4.07
CA PRO A 47 6.37 -0.87 -3.24
C PRO A 47 7.63 -0.19 -3.81
N TYR A 48 7.88 -0.34 -5.11
CA TYR A 48 9.08 0.18 -5.79
C TYR A 48 8.77 0.88 -7.13
N ASN A 49 7.54 1.36 -7.31
CA ASN A 49 7.13 2.06 -8.52
C ASN A 49 6.19 3.25 -8.23
N LEU A 50 6.31 4.27 -9.08
CA LEU A 50 5.48 5.47 -9.08
C LEU A 50 4.87 5.65 -10.48
N LEU A 51 3.57 5.88 -10.56
CA LEU A 51 2.87 6.21 -11.79
C LEU A 51 2.64 7.72 -11.87
N ILE A 52 3.02 8.30 -13.00
CA ILE A 52 2.80 9.71 -13.32
C ILE A 52 2.10 9.80 -14.67
N LEU A 53 1.00 10.55 -14.71
CA LEU A 53 0.20 10.74 -15.92
C LEU A 53 0.61 12.04 -16.62
N PHE A 54 1.17 11.92 -17.83
CA PHE A 54 1.47 13.06 -18.69
C PHE A 54 0.24 13.43 -19.53
N LEU A 55 -0.78 13.93 -18.84
CA LEU A 55 -2.02 14.41 -19.45
C LEU A 55 -1.81 15.71 -20.23
N ILE A 56 -2.82 16.13 -21.00
CA ILE A 56 -2.80 17.37 -21.81
C ILE A 56 -2.47 18.62 -20.96
N GLY A 57 -2.81 18.61 -19.66
CA GLY A 57 -2.50 19.70 -18.72
C GLY A 57 -1.06 19.70 -18.15
N ILE A 58 -0.21 18.76 -18.58
CA ILE A 58 1.19 18.69 -18.20
C ILE A 58 2.04 19.36 -19.29
N ASP A 59 2.59 20.51 -18.95
CA ASP A 59 3.49 21.26 -19.81
C ASP A 59 4.97 20.95 -19.48
N LYS A 60 5.87 21.60 -20.23
CA LYS A 60 7.32 21.48 -20.01
C LYS A 60 7.74 21.94 -18.61
N SER A 61 7.05 22.92 -18.03
CA SER A 61 7.41 23.47 -16.71
C SER A 61 7.17 22.43 -15.62
N LYS A 62 5.99 21.79 -15.61
CA LYS A 62 5.66 20.71 -14.67
C LYS A 62 6.56 19.48 -14.86
N ALA A 63 6.88 19.13 -16.11
CA ALA A 63 7.82 18.04 -16.40
C ALA A 63 9.23 18.33 -15.83
N MET A 64 9.71 19.57 -15.96
CA MET A 64 10.99 20.00 -15.38
C MET A 64 10.95 20.06 -13.85
N GLN A 65 9.81 20.44 -13.26
CA GLN A 65 9.61 20.42 -11.81
C GLN A 65 9.73 19.00 -11.25
N LEU A 66 9.13 18.01 -11.91
CA LEU A 66 9.29 16.59 -11.57
C LEU A 66 10.74 16.14 -11.65
N LEU A 67 11.42 16.41 -12.77
CA LEU A 67 12.82 16.00 -12.97
C LEU A 67 13.73 16.63 -11.89
N ARG A 68 13.50 17.91 -11.58
CA ARG A 68 14.18 18.60 -10.49
C ARG A 68 13.87 17.98 -9.13
N GLY A 69 12.61 17.65 -8.84
CA GLY A 69 12.21 16.97 -7.61
C GLY A 69 12.95 15.63 -7.43
N LEU A 70 13.03 14.80 -8.48
CA LEU A 70 13.72 13.51 -8.43
C LEU A 70 15.24 13.67 -8.19
N THR A 71 15.88 14.63 -8.85
CA THR A 71 17.32 14.91 -8.65
C THR A 71 17.61 15.52 -7.27
N GLU A 72 16.72 16.37 -6.75
CA GLU A 72 16.80 16.89 -5.39
C GLU A 72 16.61 15.78 -4.34
N PHE A 73 15.67 14.86 -4.56
CA PHE A 73 15.49 13.69 -3.69
C PHE A 73 16.79 12.89 -3.61
N LYS A 74 17.35 12.53 -4.77
CA LYS A 74 18.61 11.77 -4.82
C LYS A 74 19.74 12.50 -4.12
N ARG A 75 19.90 13.81 -4.34
CA ARG A 75 20.92 14.61 -3.65
C ARG A 75 20.72 14.61 -2.13
N GLY A 76 19.48 14.76 -1.65
CA GLY A 76 19.17 14.72 -0.22
C GLY A 76 19.40 13.33 0.39
N TYR A 77 19.07 12.28 -0.36
CA TYR A 77 19.35 10.89 0.00
C TYR A 77 20.85 10.62 0.12
N ASP A 78 21.64 11.02 -0.87
CA ASP A 78 23.09 10.80 -0.90
C ASP A 78 23.83 11.60 0.20
N LEU A 79 23.32 12.78 0.57
CA LEU A 79 23.81 13.57 1.71
C LEU A 79 23.33 13.04 3.07
N ASN A 80 22.52 11.99 3.08
CA ASN A 80 21.88 11.38 4.23
C ASN A 80 21.22 12.41 5.18
N LEU A 81 20.40 13.28 4.61
CA LEU A 81 19.68 14.30 5.36
C LEU A 81 18.75 13.69 6.42
N THR A 82 18.52 14.42 7.51
CA THR A 82 17.57 14.03 8.57
C THR A 82 16.13 14.12 8.07
N ILE A 83 15.23 13.28 8.60
CA ILE A 83 13.79 13.31 8.26
C ILE A 83 13.20 14.69 8.50
N ARG A 84 13.58 15.35 9.60
CA ARG A 84 13.19 16.74 9.91
C ARG A 84 13.48 17.74 8.78
N SER A 85 14.57 17.56 8.05
CA SER A 85 15.02 18.49 7.00
C SER A 85 14.48 18.14 5.61
N ILE A 86 14.38 16.85 5.29
CA ILE A 86 14.03 16.37 3.95
C ILE A 86 12.54 16.04 3.80
N LEU A 87 11.88 15.67 4.91
CA LEU A 87 10.46 15.34 5.01
C LEU A 87 9.83 15.98 6.27
N PRO A 88 9.84 17.32 6.43
CA PRO A 88 9.23 18.04 7.55
C PRO A 88 7.76 17.69 7.83
N SER A 89 6.96 17.34 6.81
CA SER A 89 5.57 16.94 7.01
C SER A 89 5.48 15.59 7.72
N LEU A 90 6.30 14.61 7.32
CA LEU A 90 6.41 13.31 7.98
C LEU A 90 6.94 13.45 9.42
N TYR A 91 7.95 14.29 9.62
CA TYR A 91 8.51 14.56 10.95
C TYR A 91 7.44 15.09 11.92
N LYS A 92 6.45 15.86 11.43
CA LYS A 92 5.36 16.37 12.28
C LYS A 92 4.35 15.31 12.68
N GLU A 93 4.28 14.17 11.99
CA GLU A 93 3.38 13.08 12.34
C GLU A 93 3.78 12.44 13.69
N ASP A 94 5.09 12.24 13.90
CA ASP A 94 5.66 11.88 15.20
C ASP A 94 7.08 12.43 15.36
N PRO A 95 7.24 13.64 15.94
CA PRO A 95 8.55 14.25 16.12
C PRO A 95 9.48 13.43 17.01
N SER A 96 8.93 12.68 17.97
CA SER A 96 9.73 11.90 18.92
C SER A 96 10.33 10.66 18.27
N PHE A 97 9.56 10.00 17.39
CA PHE A 97 9.99 8.84 16.64
C PHE A 97 11.03 9.20 15.56
N TYR A 98 10.85 10.33 14.87
CA TYR A 98 11.71 10.76 13.77
C TYR A 98 12.89 11.66 14.18
N GLU A 99 13.07 11.96 15.46
CA GLU A 99 14.18 12.79 15.93
C GLU A 99 15.53 12.10 15.67
N GLY A 100 16.45 12.80 15.01
CA GLY A 100 17.77 12.28 14.67
C GLY A 100 17.81 11.21 13.56
N MET A 101 16.65 10.67 13.16
CA MET A 101 16.57 9.65 12.11
C MET A 101 16.98 10.23 10.75
N SER A 102 17.78 9.47 10.01
CA SER A 102 18.25 9.82 8.68
C SER A 102 17.40 9.20 7.57
N ILE A 103 17.40 9.78 6.37
CA ILE A 103 16.60 9.26 5.25
C ILE A 103 17.06 7.88 4.78
N GLN A 104 18.36 7.57 4.84
CA GLN A 104 18.86 6.24 4.47
C GLN A 104 18.44 5.18 5.50
N GLU A 105 18.46 5.53 6.79
CA GLU A 105 17.99 4.66 7.86
C GLU A 105 16.50 4.33 7.71
N LEU A 106 15.66 5.34 7.44
CA LEU A 106 14.24 5.13 7.20
C LEU A 106 13.99 4.27 5.95
N ALA A 107 14.70 4.55 4.84
CA ALA A 107 14.58 3.77 3.61
C ALA A 107 14.95 2.30 3.81
N GLN A 108 16.08 2.05 4.47
CA GLN A 108 16.53 0.70 4.76
C GLN A 108 15.58 -0.01 5.73
N GLY A 109 15.09 0.66 6.76
CA GLY A 109 14.16 0.07 7.72
C GLY A 109 12.84 -0.41 7.09
N ILE A 110 12.24 0.42 6.21
CA ILE A 110 11.03 0.02 5.47
C ILE A 110 11.35 -1.10 4.45
N HIS A 111 12.52 -1.04 3.79
CA HIS A 111 12.96 -2.09 2.88
C HIS A 111 13.18 -3.44 3.60
N ASP A 112 13.77 -3.42 4.80
CA ASP A 112 14.02 -4.60 5.61
C ASP A 112 12.72 -5.23 6.10
N LEU A 113 11.70 -4.44 6.45
CA LEU A 113 10.34 -4.97 6.69
C LEU A 113 9.78 -5.64 5.44
N THR A 114 9.90 -5.00 4.27
CA THR A 114 9.45 -5.56 2.99
C THR A 114 10.08 -6.93 2.72
N LYS A 115 11.37 -7.09 3.06
CA LYS A 115 12.10 -8.36 2.98
C LYS A 115 11.67 -9.38 4.02
N LYS A 116 11.55 -8.97 5.29
CA LYS A 116 11.14 -9.82 6.41
C LYS A 116 9.81 -10.51 6.12
N TYR A 117 8.86 -9.79 5.53
CA TYR A 117 7.53 -10.31 5.21
C TYR A 117 7.39 -10.85 3.79
N ALA A 118 8.46 -10.86 2.97
CA ALA A 118 8.40 -11.28 1.57
C ALA A 118 7.21 -10.68 0.80
N LEU A 119 6.97 -9.38 0.99
CA LEU A 119 5.73 -8.70 0.54
C LEU A 119 5.40 -8.97 -0.94
N PRO A 120 6.34 -8.91 -1.91
CA PRO A 120 6.02 -9.19 -3.31
C PRO A 120 5.49 -10.61 -3.55
N GLU A 121 6.00 -11.60 -2.83
CA GLU A 121 5.60 -13.00 -2.96
C GLU A 121 4.21 -13.24 -2.35
N LEU A 122 3.96 -12.71 -1.14
CA LEU A 122 2.64 -12.79 -0.52
C LEU A 122 1.59 -12.06 -1.35
N MET A 123 1.91 -10.87 -1.87
CA MET A 123 1.03 -10.15 -2.76
C MET A 123 0.72 -10.96 -4.02
N TYR A 124 1.72 -11.59 -4.65
CA TYR A 124 1.47 -12.44 -5.81
C TYR A 124 0.53 -13.59 -5.49
N LYS A 125 0.80 -14.33 -4.41
CA LYS A 125 -0.01 -15.48 -3.97
C LYS A 125 -1.45 -15.10 -3.62
N ALA A 126 -1.65 -13.96 -2.96
CA ALA A 126 -2.97 -13.49 -2.56
C ALA A 126 -3.88 -13.17 -3.76
N PHE A 127 -3.31 -12.71 -4.88
CA PHE A 127 -4.06 -12.40 -6.10
C PHE A 127 -4.10 -13.56 -7.12
N ASP A 128 -3.37 -14.65 -6.89
CA ASP A 128 -3.36 -15.83 -7.77
C ASP A 128 -4.55 -16.77 -7.51
N VAL A 129 -5.10 -16.75 -6.29
CA VAL A 129 -6.25 -17.58 -5.88
C VAL A 129 -7.45 -16.71 -5.55
N LEU A 130 -8.51 -16.83 -6.33
CA LEU A 130 -9.75 -16.09 -6.08
C LEU A 130 -10.50 -16.64 -4.86
N PRO A 131 -11.03 -15.76 -3.99
CA PRO A 131 -12.08 -16.12 -3.04
C PRO A 131 -13.30 -16.78 -3.71
N GLU A 132 -14.08 -17.55 -2.94
CA GLU A 132 -15.25 -18.26 -3.47
C GLU A 132 -16.49 -17.36 -3.42
N MET A 133 -17.13 -17.11 -4.56
CA MET A 133 -18.42 -16.41 -4.62
C MET A 133 -19.54 -17.32 -4.08
N LYS A 134 -20.08 -17.00 -2.89
CA LYS A 134 -21.13 -17.80 -2.25
C LYS A 134 -22.55 -17.39 -2.60
N VAL A 135 -22.76 -16.11 -2.82
CA VAL A 135 -24.03 -15.54 -3.28
C VAL A 135 -23.74 -14.52 -4.37
N THR A 136 -24.76 -13.98 -5.02
CA THR A 136 -24.53 -12.86 -5.94
C THR A 136 -24.28 -11.58 -5.13
N PRO A 137 -23.49 -10.62 -5.63
CA PRO A 137 -23.31 -9.32 -4.97
C PRO A 137 -24.64 -8.61 -4.68
N HIS A 138 -25.65 -8.78 -5.55
CA HIS A 138 -26.99 -8.28 -5.31
C HIS A 138 -27.64 -8.92 -4.08
N ALA A 139 -27.55 -10.25 -3.92
CA ALA A 139 -28.10 -10.94 -2.77
C ALA A 139 -27.38 -10.58 -1.45
N ALA A 140 -26.05 -10.43 -1.50
CA ALA A 140 -25.27 -9.92 -0.36
C ALA A 140 -25.73 -8.50 0.03
N TRP A 141 -25.89 -7.61 -0.95
CA TRP A 141 -26.39 -6.26 -0.72
C TRP A 141 -27.80 -6.23 -0.12
N GLN A 142 -28.71 -7.11 -0.59
CA GLN A 142 -30.06 -7.23 0.00
C GLN A 142 -30.01 -7.69 1.47
N LYS A 143 -29.04 -8.52 1.85
CA LYS A 143 -28.83 -8.90 3.26
C LYS A 143 -28.30 -7.70 4.06
N GLU A 144 -27.35 -6.95 3.50
CA GLU A 144 -26.81 -5.75 4.14
C GLU A 144 -27.87 -4.67 4.39
N LEU A 145 -28.72 -4.37 3.40
CA LEU A 145 -29.84 -3.43 3.54
C LEU A 145 -30.82 -3.81 4.66
N ARG A 146 -30.91 -5.10 4.99
CA ARG A 146 -31.77 -5.61 6.07
C ARG A 146 -31.05 -5.68 7.43
N GLY A 147 -29.85 -5.10 7.53
CA GLY A 147 -29.03 -5.15 8.74
C GLY A 147 -28.52 -6.55 9.09
N LYS A 148 -28.46 -7.48 8.12
CA LYS A 148 -27.97 -8.85 8.32
C LYS A 148 -26.45 -8.96 8.16
N THR A 149 -25.74 -8.06 8.82
CA THR A 149 -24.27 -8.03 8.85
C THR A 149 -23.77 -7.89 10.27
N GLU A 150 -22.54 -8.32 10.49
CA GLU A 150 -21.80 -8.11 11.72
C GLU A 150 -20.33 -7.82 11.42
N GLU A 151 -19.62 -7.28 12.39
CA GLU A 151 -18.17 -7.13 12.31
C GLU A 151 -17.51 -8.28 13.05
N VAL A 152 -16.50 -8.87 12.42
CA VAL A 152 -15.66 -9.92 13.00
C VAL A 152 -14.21 -9.50 12.93
N LEU A 153 -13.36 -10.09 13.77
CA LEU A 153 -11.92 -9.86 13.68
C LEU A 153 -11.39 -10.34 12.33
N LEU A 154 -10.33 -9.70 11.83
CA LEU A 154 -9.73 -10.05 10.54
C LEU A 154 -9.36 -11.54 10.45
N ASN A 155 -8.75 -12.09 11.52
CA ASN A 155 -8.37 -13.50 11.59
C ASN A 155 -9.57 -14.49 11.65
N GLU A 156 -10.78 -13.99 11.91
CA GLU A 156 -12.03 -14.76 11.96
C GLU A 156 -12.81 -14.68 10.63
N MET A 157 -12.28 -14.01 9.60
CA MET A 157 -13.00 -13.82 8.33
C MET A 157 -13.09 -15.10 7.48
N VAL A 158 -12.25 -16.10 7.74
CA VAL A 158 -12.21 -17.34 6.97
C VAL A 158 -13.53 -18.08 7.15
N ASN A 159 -14.09 -18.57 6.05
CA ASN A 159 -15.43 -19.16 5.97
C ASN A 159 -16.59 -18.21 6.31
N ARG A 160 -16.36 -16.90 6.32
CA ARG A 160 -17.41 -15.87 6.45
C ARG A 160 -17.59 -15.14 5.13
N VAL A 161 -18.85 -14.89 4.75
CA VAL A 161 -19.16 -14.18 3.50
C VAL A 161 -18.95 -12.69 3.71
N SER A 162 -18.05 -12.07 2.96
CA SER A 162 -17.78 -10.65 3.05
C SER A 162 -19.01 -9.84 2.65
N ALA A 163 -19.38 -8.86 3.48
CA ALA A 163 -20.45 -7.92 3.15
C ALA A 163 -19.94 -6.80 2.22
N ASN A 164 -18.69 -6.38 2.42
CA ASN A 164 -18.07 -5.27 1.70
C ASN A 164 -16.94 -5.75 0.78
N MET A 165 -16.57 -4.89 -0.16
CA MET A 165 -15.33 -5.06 -0.91
C MET A 165 -14.13 -4.75 -0.01
N ILE A 166 -13.09 -5.59 -0.09
CA ILE A 166 -11.79 -5.37 0.53
C ILE A 166 -10.79 -4.98 -0.57
N LEU A 167 -10.18 -3.81 -0.43
CA LEU A 167 -9.31 -3.20 -1.42
C LEU A 167 -8.04 -2.67 -0.73
N PRO A 168 -6.95 -3.45 -0.73
CA PRO A 168 -5.67 -3.06 -0.12
C PRO A 168 -4.81 -2.18 -1.04
N TYR A 169 -4.06 -1.26 -0.45
CA TYR A 169 -3.02 -0.48 -1.11
C TYR A 169 -1.66 -0.76 -0.45
N PRO A 170 -0.70 -1.39 -1.17
CA PRO A 170 -0.78 -1.90 -2.55
C PRO A 170 -1.58 -3.21 -2.71
N PRO A 171 -1.98 -3.62 -3.95
CA PRO A 171 -1.74 -2.95 -5.23
C PRO A 171 -2.86 -2.00 -5.68
N GLY A 172 -3.91 -1.78 -4.87
CA GLY A 172 -5.05 -0.94 -5.23
C GLY A 172 -5.96 -1.60 -6.28
N VAL A 173 -6.16 -2.91 -6.17
CA VAL A 173 -7.08 -3.72 -6.97
C VAL A 173 -7.94 -4.55 -6.01
N PRO A 174 -9.25 -4.75 -6.26
CA PRO A 174 -10.12 -5.49 -5.34
C PRO A 174 -9.56 -6.88 -5.05
N LEU A 175 -9.37 -7.19 -3.77
CA LEU A 175 -8.87 -8.48 -3.31
C LEU A 175 -10.01 -9.42 -2.92
N VAL A 176 -11.07 -8.87 -2.30
CA VAL A 176 -12.31 -9.58 -1.98
C VAL A 176 -13.48 -8.70 -2.41
N LEU A 177 -14.43 -9.26 -3.14
CA LEU A 177 -15.69 -8.59 -3.47
C LEU A 177 -16.75 -8.88 -2.41
N ALA A 178 -17.73 -7.99 -2.30
CA ALA A 178 -18.96 -8.32 -1.56
C ALA A 178 -19.56 -9.61 -2.13
N SER A 179 -20.02 -10.52 -1.26
CA SER A 179 -20.51 -11.88 -1.55
C SER A 179 -19.46 -13.00 -1.66
N GLU A 180 -18.18 -12.67 -1.67
CA GLU A 180 -17.11 -13.66 -1.68
C GLU A 180 -16.75 -14.13 -0.27
N MET A 181 -16.18 -15.32 -0.20
CA MET A 181 -15.75 -15.96 1.03
C MET A 181 -14.30 -16.43 0.89
N VAL A 182 -13.45 -16.02 1.84
CA VAL A 182 -12.10 -16.54 1.96
C VAL A 182 -12.20 -17.95 2.55
N THR A 183 -11.61 -18.93 1.89
CA THR A 183 -11.59 -20.34 2.30
C THR A 183 -10.17 -20.76 2.64
N GLU A 184 -9.97 -22.01 3.06
CA GLU A 184 -8.61 -22.56 3.24
C GLU A 184 -7.77 -22.52 1.95
N ILE A 185 -8.40 -22.65 0.78
CA ILE A 185 -7.72 -22.60 -0.51
C ILE A 185 -7.21 -21.18 -0.80
N SER A 186 -8.02 -20.17 -0.47
CA SER A 186 -7.67 -18.75 -0.63
C SER A 186 -7.11 -18.11 0.64
N ARG A 187 -6.60 -18.91 1.59
CA ARG A 187 -5.96 -18.43 2.82
C ARG A 187 -4.84 -17.40 2.61
N PRO A 188 -4.04 -17.44 1.52
CA PRO A 188 -3.07 -16.38 1.21
C PRO A 188 -3.66 -14.96 1.16
N VAL A 189 -4.96 -14.81 0.87
CA VAL A 189 -5.69 -13.53 0.94
C VAL A 189 -5.66 -12.96 2.36
N LEU A 190 -5.97 -13.79 3.37
CA LEU A 190 -5.93 -13.38 4.77
C LEU A 190 -4.49 -13.08 5.21
N GLU A 191 -3.55 -13.96 4.89
CA GLU A 191 -2.13 -13.79 5.27
C GLU A 191 -1.55 -12.47 4.73
N PHE A 192 -1.93 -12.10 3.50
CA PHE A 192 -1.54 -10.83 2.92
C PHE A 192 -2.16 -9.62 3.63
N LEU A 193 -3.45 -9.68 3.99
CA LEU A 193 -4.11 -8.61 4.75
C LEU A 193 -3.50 -8.44 6.15
N GLU A 194 -3.25 -9.54 6.87
CA GLU A 194 -2.62 -9.54 8.19
C GLU A 194 -1.20 -8.95 8.12
N MET A 195 -0.43 -9.36 7.13
CA MET A 195 0.92 -8.85 6.90
C MET A 195 0.91 -7.33 6.63
N LEU A 196 -0.03 -6.85 5.81
CA LEU A 196 -0.17 -5.42 5.58
C LEU A 196 -0.50 -4.68 6.89
N CYS A 197 -1.46 -5.17 7.68
CA CYS A 197 -1.77 -4.59 9.00
C CYS A 197 -0.54 -4.55 9.93
N GLU A 198 0.30 -5.58 9.90
CA GLU A 198 1.53 -5.65 10.71
C GLU A 198 2.60 -4.65 10.23
N ILE A 199 2.88 -4.58 8.92
CA ILE A 199 3.84 -3.63 8.35
C ILE A 199 3.43 -2.18 8.66
N GLY A 200 2.16 -1.85 8.47
CA GLY A 200 1.64 -0.49 8.65
C GLY A 200 1.71 0.02 10.09
N ALA A 201 1.93 -0.85 11.08
CA ALA A 201 2.05 -0.47 12.47
C ALA A 201 3.46 0.03 12.86
N HIS A 202 4.48 -0.11 12.01
CA HIS A 202 5.88 0.10 12.39
C HIS A 202 6.37 1.56 12.23
N TYR A 203 5.91 2.27 11.19
CA TYR A 203 6.41 3.61 10.84
C TYR A 203 5.25 4.60 10.72
N PRO A 204 5.12 5.59 11.62
CA PRO A 204 4.07 6.60 11.56
C PRO A 204 3.99 7.29 10.19
N GLY A 205 2.81 7.35 9.58
CA GLY A 205 2.65 7.94 8.24
C GLY A 205 2.91 7.00 7.08
N PHE A 206 3.32 5.76 7.36
CA PHE A 206 3.30 4.65 6.42
C PHE A 206 2.26 3.62 6.83
N ASP A 207 1.18 4.08 7.48
CA ASP A 207 0.04 3.25 7.86
C ASP A 207 -0.53 2.52 6.65
N THR A 208 -1.00 1.31 6.90
CA THR A 208 -1.62 0.47 5.89
C THR A 208 -3.00 0.98 5.54
N ASP A 209 -3.22 1.20 4.24
CA ASP A 209 -4.49 1.64 3.69
C ASP A 209 -5.23 0.47 3.04
N ILE A 210 -6.24 -0.04 3.75
CA ILE A 210 -7.10 -1.12 3.25
C ILE A 210 -8.54 -0.68 3.40
N HIS A 211 -9.17 -0.37 2.26
CA HIS A 211 -10.60 -0.09 2.25
C HIS A 211 -11.37 -1.38 2.55
N GLY A 212 -12.37 -1.29 3.44
CA GLY A 212 -13.18 -2.43 3.87
C GLY A 212 -12.73 -3.10 5.16
N LEU A 213 -11.56 -2.72 5.70
CA LEU A 213 -11.12 -3.05 7.05
C LEU A 213 -11.28 -1.83 7.97
N TYR A 214 -11.59 -2.09 9.24
CA TYR A 214 -11.78 -1.04 10.25
C TYR A 214 -10.77 -1.23 11.39
N ARG A 215 -9.90 -0.24 11.58
CA ARG A 215 -8.91 -0.23 12.68
C ARG A 215 -9.56 0.23 13.98
N HIS A 216 -9.39 -0.54 15.04
CA HIS A 216 -9.87 -0.22 16.39
C HIS A 216 -8.78 0.42 17.24
N ALA A 217 -9.19 1.05 18.36
CA ALA A 217 -8.28 1.75 19.27
C ALA A 217 -7.20 0.84 19.90
N ASN A 218 -7.47 -0.47 19.99
CA ASN A 218 -6.52 -1.47 20.47
C ASN A 218 -5.52 -1.94 19.38
N GLY A 219 -5.60 -1.40 18.16
CA GLY A 219 -4.77 -1.80 17.02
C GLY A 219 -5.28 -3.01 16.23
N SER A 220 -6.36 -3.65 16.66
CA SER A 220 -6.99 -4.76 15.92
C SER A 220 -7.79 -4.25 14.72
N TYR A 221 -7.97 -5.12 13.73
CA TYR A 221 -8.77 -4.84 12.53
C TYR A 221 -10.00 -5.73 12.48
N THR A 222 -11.16 -5.15 12.14
CA THR A 222 -12.39 -5.89 11.84
C THR A 222 -12.78 -5.78 10.38
N VAL A 223 -13.55 -6.75 9.93
CA VAL A 223 -14.18 -6.78 8.61
C VAL A 223 -15.69 -7.03 8.77
N LYS A 224 -16.48 -6.41 7.90
CA LYS A 224 -17.93 -6.58 7.89
C LYS A 224 -18.31 -7.81 7.06
N VAL A 225 -19.00 -8.76 7.69
CA VAL A 225 -19.45 -10.02 7.08
C VAL A 225 -20.96 -10.16 7.17
N LEU A 226 -21.54 -11.03 6.34
CA LEU A 226 -22.95 -11.39 6.44
C LEU A 226 -23.17 -12.28 7.66
N LYS A 227 -24.26 -12.03 8.38
CA LYS A 227 -24.77 -12.96 9.39
C LYS A 227 -25.24 -14.24 8.70
N ASP A 228 -25.04 -15.36 9.39
CA ASP A 228 -25.53 -16.66 8.97
C ASP A 228 -27.07 -16.66 8.81
#